data_AF-A0A0S4PUA3-F1
#
_entry.id   AF-A0A0S4PUA3-F1
#
_cell.length_a   1.000
_cell.length_b   1.000
_cell.length_c   1.000
_cell.angle_alpha   90.00
_cell.angle_beta   90.00
_cell.angle_gamma   90.00
#
_symmetry.space_group_name_H-M   'P 1'
#
loop_
_entity.id
_entity.type
_entity.pdbx_description
1 polymer ?
#
loop_
_entity_poly.entity_id
_entity_poly.type
_entity_poly.pdbx_seq_one_letter_code
_entity_poly.pdbx_strand_id
1 'polypeptide(L)'
;MKSILVGAVAYAPQIVPIWDTIREYANDYFKDIRLDYVLFSNYERQVQWLKEGKIDIAWNTNVAFIRSRHCTNNGAEAILMRDTDIGFKSVFVAKRDTMKGLEDLKGKKFGLGSLDSAQAAIMPLFYLQQASLALKEMPLDSLHQSSAMIHLKSIALIAMWANTAIQGEVNLMCWIK
;
A
#
# COMPACT_ATOMS: atom_id res chain seq x y z
N MET A 1 1.01 -23.31 26.28
CA MET A 1 0.56 -22.80 24.97
C MET A 1 0.87 -21.33 24.91
N LYS A 2 1.73 -20.90 23.97
CA LYS A 2 2.04 -19.47 23.78
C LYS A 2 0.97 -18.86 22.87
N SER A 3 0.59 -17.61 23.13
CA SER A 3 -0.32 -16.86 22.26
C SER A 3 0.46 -15.86 21.43
N ILE A 4 0.07 -15.67 20.18
CA ILE A 4 0.55 -14.60 19.30
C ILE A 4 -0.66 -13.80 18.84
N LEU A 5 -0.64 -12.49 19.07
CA LEU A 5 -1.64 -11.56 18.59
C LEU A 5 -1.12 -10.78 17.39
N VAL A 6 -1.77 -10.96 16.24
CA VAL A 6 -1.41 -10.29 14.99
C VAL A 6 -2.34 -9.09 14.75
N GLY A 7 -1.78 -7.91 14.53
CA GLY A 7 -2.52 -6.75 14.06
C GLY A 7 -2.65 -6.75 12.54
N ALA A 8 -3.86 -6.50 12.03
CA ALA A 8 -4.10 -6.28 10.61
C ALA A 8 -5.07 -5.12 10.34
N VAL A 9 -4.86 -4.37 9.25
CA VAL A 9 -5.78 -3.30 8.86
C VAL A 9 -6.91 -3.84 7.97
N ALA A 10 -8.16 -3.60 8.38
CA ALA A 10 -9.35 -3.99 7.64
C ALA A 10 -9.77 -2.91 6.63
N TYR A 11 -9.00 -2.76 5.56
CA TYR A 11 -9.30 -1.78 4.50
C TYR A 11 -10.46 -2.19 3.58
N ALA A 12 -10.89 -3.46 3.64
CA ALA A 12 -12.01 -3.96 2.88
C ALA A 12 -12.71 -5.14 3.60
N PRO A 13 -14.00 -5.42 3.32
CA PRO A 13 -14.76 -6.44 4.05
C PRO A 13 -14.15 -7.85 3.98
N GLN A 14 -13.51 -8.19 2.86
CA GLN A 14 -12.86 -9.49 2.66
C GLN A 14 -11.68 -9.76 3.60
N ILE A 15 -11.17 -8.75 4.31
CA ILE A 15 -10.05 -8.92 5.23
C ILE A 15 -10.44 -9.81 6.42
N VAL A 16 -11.68 -9.71 6.90
CA VAL A 16 -12.16 -10.54 8.02
C VAL A 16 -12.08 -12.04 7.71
N PRO A 17 -12.71 -12.57 6.64
CA PRO A 17 -12.65 -14.00 6.35
C PRO A 17 -11.24 -14.51 6.01
N ILE A 18 -10.37 -13.66 5.46
CA ILE A 18 -8.94 -14.00 5.25
C ILE A 18 -8.26 -14.29 6.59
N TRP A 19 -8.41 -13.40 7.58
CA TRP A 19 -7.78 -13.58 8.88
C TRP A 19 -8.42 -14.67 9.73
N ASP A 20 -9.72 -14.89 9.61
CA ASP A 20 -10.38 -16.07 10.19
C ASP A 20 -9.74 -17.36 9.65
N THR A 21 -9.57 -17.46 8.33
CA THR A 21 -8.96 -18.63 7.68
C THR A 21 -7.50 -18.82 8.13
N ILE A 22 -6.70 -17.76 8.19
CA ILE A 22 -5.30 -17.81 8.65
C ILE A 22 -5.23 -18.27 10.11
N ARG A 23 -6.11 -17.74 10.98
CA ARG A 23 -6.17 -18.11 12.40
C ARG A 23 -6.51 -19.58 12.58
N GLU A 24 -7.56 -20.05 11.89
CA GLU A 24 -7.98 -21.45 11.95
C GLU A 24 -6.87 -22.38 11.48
N TYR A 25 -6.30 -22.11 10.30
CA TYR A 25 -5.19 -22.89 9.75
C TYR A 25 -3.98 -22.92 10.71
N ALA A 26 -3.58 -21.78 11.25
CA ALA A 26 -2.45 -21.69 12.18
C ALA A 26 -2.71 -22.50 13.46
N ASN A 27 -3.92 -22.43 14.01
CA ASN A 27 -4.30 -23.14 15.23
C ASN A 27 -4.44 -24.66 15.04
N ASP A 28 -4.79 -25.11 13.83
CA ASP A 28 -4.79 -26.53 13.49
C ASP A 28 -3.38 -27.08 13.24
N TYR A 29 -2.51 -26.27 12.63
CA TYR A 29 -1.16 -26.67 12.25
C TYR A 29 -0.16 -26.64 13.42
N PHE A 30 -0.18 -25.58 14.24
CA PHE A 30 0.76 -25.40 15.34
C PHE A 30 0.18 -25.92 16.65
N LYS A 31 0.86 -26.90 17.26
CA LYS A 31 0.38 -27.54 18.51
C LYS A 31 0.62 -26.71 19.78
N ASP A 32 1.67 -25.91 19.80
CA ASP A 32 2.13 -25.19 21.00
C ASP A 32 1.91 -23.68 20.96
N ILE A 33 1.45 -23.17 19.81
CA ILE A 33 1.22 -21.74 19.54
C ILE A 33 -0.25 -21.58 19.16
N ARG A 34 -0.90 -20.59 19.76
CA ARG A 34 -2.23 -20.14 19.37
C ARG A 34 -2.15 -18.76 18.76
N LEU A 35 -2.64 -18.62 17.53
CA LEU A 35 -2.75 -17.34 16.85
C LEU A 35 -4.12 -16.73 17.15
N ASP A 36 -4.13 -15.44 17.42
CA ASP A 36 -5.31 -14.59 17.34
C ASP A 36 -4.99 -13.31 16.56
N TYR A 37 -6.00 -12.56 16.15
CA TYR A 37 -5.80 -11.32 15.41
C TYR A 37 -6.71 -10.19 15.90
N VAL A 38 -6.24 -8.96 15.73
CA VAL A 38 -7.01 -7.74 15.99
C VAL A 38 -7.03 -6.87 14.74
N LEU A 39 -8.22 -6.37 14.41
CA LEU A 39 -8.41 -5.53 13.24
C LEU A 39 -8.33 -4.04 13.59
N PHE A 40 -7.62 -3.29 12.76
CA PHE A 40 -7.50 -1.84 12.84
C PHE A 40 -8.16 -1.18 11.64
N SER A 41 -8.68 0.03 11.85
CA SER A 41 -9.20 0.87 10.75
C SER A 41 -8.10 1.63 10.00
N ASN A 42 -6.89 1.73 10.56
CA ASN A 42 -5.76 2.44 9.96
C ASN A 42 -4.41 1.93 10.48
N TYR A 43 -3.35 2.17 9.70
CA TYR A 43 -2.00 1.72 10.01
C TYR A 43 -1.37 2.50 11.17
N GLU A 44 -1.74 3.76 11.41
CA GLU A 44 -1.23 4.56 12.53
C GLU A 44 -1.51 3.88 13.87
N ARG A 45 -2.76 3.43 14.09
CA ARG A 45 -3.18 2.76 15.31
C ARG A 45 -2.46 1.41 15.48
N GLN A 46 -2.35 0.64 14.40
CA GLN A 46 -1.64 -0.64 14.41
C GLN A 46 -0.16 -0.47 14.74
N VAL A 47 0.52 0.47 14.10
CA VAL A 47 1.95 0.77 14.35
C VAL A 47 2.16 1.23 15.78
N GLN A 48 1.24 2.03 16.32
CA GLN A 48 1.26 2.42 17.73
C GLN A 48 1.14 1.20 18.65
N TRP A 49 0.17 0.31 18.41
CA TRP A 49 0.00 -0.91 19.23
C TRP A 49 1.20 -1.85 19.14
N LEU A 50 1.81 -1.98 17.95
CA LEU A 50 3.05 -2.74 17.80
C LEU A 50 4.16 -2.15 18.68
N LYS A 51 4.37 -0.83 18.58
CA LYS A 51 5.38 -0.13 19.37
C LYS A 51 5.16 -0.27 20.89
N GLU A 52 3.90 -0.24 21.32
CA GLU A 52 3.51 -0.37 22.72
C GLU A 52 3.51 -1.83 23.23
N GLY A 53 3.83 -2.82 22.38
CA GLY A 53 3.82 -4.24 22.73
C GLY A 53 2.41 -4.79 22.97
N LYS A 54 1.37 -4.14 22.43
CA LYS A 54 -0.03 -4.58 22.53
C LYS A 54 -0.40 -5.64 21.49
N ILE A 55 0.38 -5.73 20.41
CA ILE A 55 0.36 -6.81 19.42
C ILE A 55 1.78 -7.31 19.24
N ASP A 56 1.94 -8.59 18.94
CA ASP A 56 3.26 -9.21 18.76
C ASP A 56 3.79 -9.00 17.33
N ILE A 57 2.89 -9.04 16.35
CA ILE A 57 3.20 -8.93 14.93
C ILE A 57 2.22 -7.97 14.26
N ALA A 58 2.68 -7.17 13.31
CA ALA A 58 1.84 -6.33 12.47
C ALA A 58 1.92 -6.76 11.01
N TRP A 59 0.76 -7.01 10.39
CA TRP A 59 0.60 -7.10 8.94
C TRP A 59 0.53 -5.70 8.35
N ASN A 60 1.67 -5.20 7.90
CA ASN A 60 1.87 -3.82 7.46
C ASN A 60 1.94 -3.73 5.94
N THR A 61 1.61 -2.56 5.38
CA THR A 61 2.11 -2.17 4.06
C THR A 61 3.59 -1.80 4.15
N ASN A 62 4.25 -1.63 3.01
CA ASN A 62 5.62 -1.09 2.98
C ASN A 62 5.78 0.27 3.70
N VAL A 63 4.85 1.24 3.54
CA VAL A 63 4.92 2.53 4.25
C VAL A 63 4.73 2.34 5.76
N ALA A 64 3.77 1.52 6.16
CA ALA A 64 3.53 1.21 7.57
C ALA A 64 4.74 0.50 8.21
N PHE A 65 5.40 -0.41 7.48
CA PHE A 65 6.63 -1.05 7.93
C PHE A 65 7.77 -0.05 8.13
N ILE A 66 8.00 0.87 7.17
CA ILE A 66 9.01 1.92 7.33
C ILE A 66 8.68 2.80 8.56
N ARG A 67 7.40 3.11 8.79
CA ARG A 67 6.97 3.84 9.99
C ARG A 67 7.25 3.04 11.26
N SER A 68 6.97 1.74 11.29
CA SER A 68 7.32 0.85 12.41
C SER A 68 8.83 0.84 12.66
N ARG A 69 9.67 0.74 11.63
CA ARG A 69 11.13 0.82 11.80
C ARG A 69 11.55 2.17 12.39
N HIS A 70 10.99 3.26 11.89
CA HIS A 70 11.35 4.60 12.36
C HIS A 70 10.95 4.81 13.82
N CYS A 71 9.71 4.49 14.20
CA CYS A 71 9.21 4.74 15.55
C CYS A 71 9.78 3.79 16.63
N THR A 72 10.50 2.75 16.20
CA THR A 72 11.17 1.74 17.06
C THR A 72 12.69 1.83 16.97
N ASN A 73 13.25 2.90 16.40
CA ASN A 73 14.71 3.05 16.20
C ASN A 73 15.34 1.82 15.53
N ASN A 74 14.75 1.38 14.42
CA ASN A 74 15.13 0.20 13.64
C ASN A 74 14.90 -1.16 14.32
N GLY A 75 14.21 -1.19 15.47
CA GLY A 75 13.86 -2.41 16.20
C GLY A 75 12.85 -3.31 15.50
N ALA A 76 11.99 -2.75 14.63
CA ALA A 76 11.09 -3.53 13.81
C ALA A 76 11.83 -4.25 12.65
N GLU A 77 11.56 -5.55 12.49
CA GLU A 77 12.15 -6.45 11.51
C GLU A 77 11.05 -7.11 10.68
N ALA A 78 11.23 -7.17 9.36
CA ALA A 78 10.33 -7.89 8.46
C ALA A 78 10.61 -9.39 8.55
N ILE A 79 9.57 -10.18 8.78
CA ILE A 79 9.66 -11.63 9.01
C ILE A 79 8.95 -12.47 7.94
N LEU A 80 7.97 -11.88 7.25
CA LEU A 80 7.23 -12.56 6.19
C LEU A 80 6.75 -11.53 5.17
N MET A 81 6.70 -11.95 3.91
CA MET A 81 5.96 -11.29 2.84
C MET A 81 5.34 -12.33 1.92
N ARG A 82 4.32 -11.96 1.16
CA ARG A 82 3.78 -12.86 0.12
C ARG A 82 4.79 -12.95 -1.02
N ASP A 83 4.93 -14.13 -1.61
CA ASP A 83 5.76 -14.32 -2.80
C ASP A 83 5.35 -13.38 -3.94
N THR A 84 4.06 -13.07 -4.06
CA THR A 84 3.51 -12.14 -5.06
C THR A 84 3.92 -10.67 -4.84
N ASP A 85 4.35 -10.32 -3.63
CA ASP A 85 4.79 -8.96 -3.31
C ASP A 85 6.30 -8.75 -3.61
N ILE A 86 7.03 -9.84 -3.88
CA ILE A 86 8.45 -9.78 -4.23
C ILE A 86 8.61 -9.12 -5.59
N GLY A 87 9.46 -8.09 -5.65
CA GLY A 87 9.76 -7.38 -6.89
C GLY A 87 8.58 -6.57 -7.44
N PHE A 88 7.57 -6.27 -6.61
CA PHE A 88 6.45 -5.40 -6.99
C PHE A 88 6.95 -4.05 -7.51
N LYS A 89 6.31 -3.52 -8.55
CA LYS A 89 6.73 -2.29 -9.24
C LYS A 89 5.59 -1.28 -9.36
N SER A 90 5.94 -0.01 -9.24
CA SER A 90 5.11 1.10 -9.72
C SER A 90 5.27 1.25 -11.22
N VAL A 91 4.16 1.46 -11.92
CA VAL A 91 4.16 1.72 -13.36
C VAL A 91 3.29 2.93 -13.68
N PHE A 92 3.73 3.71 -14.67
CA PHE A 92 2.91 4.75 -15.27
C PHE A 92 2.13 4.13 -16.42
N VAL A 93 0.83 4.36 -16.46
CA VAL A 93 -0.02 3.90 -17.56
C VAL A 93 -0.52 5.11 -18.34
N ALA A 94 -0.58 4.96 -19.65
CA ALA A 94 -1.08 5.98 -20.55
C ALA A 94 -1.82 5.29 -21.69
N LYS A 95 -2.61 6.09 -22.42
CA LYS A 95 -3.20 5.61 -23.66
C LYS A 95 -2.08 5.21 -24.63
N ARG A 96 -2.30 4.13 -25.37
CA ARG A 96 -1.35 3.65 -26.37
C ARG A 96 -0.98 4.79 -27.34
N ASP A 97 0.31 4.86 -27.66
CA ASP A 97 0.92 5.82 -28.59
C ASP A 97 0.82 7.30 -28.18
N THR A 98 0.44 7.63 -26.93
CA THR A 98 0.37 9.03 -26.47
C THR A 98 1.57 9.48 -25.64
N MET A 99 2.38 8.55 -25.15
CA MET A 99 3.54 8.79 -24.29
C MET A 99 4.67 7.82 -24.62
N LYS A 100 5.91 8.32 -24.62
CA LYS A 100 7.15 7.56 -24.80
C LYS A 100 8.02 7.57 -23.54
N GLY A 101 7.83 8.57 -22.67
CA GLY A 101 8.53 8.68 -21.39
C GLY A 101 7.86 9.68 -20.43
N LEU A 102 8.50 9.92 -19.29
CA LEU A 102 7.97 10.82 -18.26
C LEU A 102 7.99 12.28 -18.70
N GLU A 103 8.96 12.66 -19.53
CA GLU A 103 9.10 13.99 -20.12
C GLU A 103 7.85 14.43 -20.88
N ASP A 104 7.11 13.48 -21.47
CA ASP A 104 5.87 13.75 -22.18
C ASP A 104 4.72 14.17 -21.26
N LEU A 105 4.87 14.06 -19.94
CA LEU A 105 3.90 14.57 -18.95
C LEU A 105 3.97 16.09 -18.78
N LYS A 106 5.01 16.76 -19.28
CA LYS A 106 5.17 18.21 -19.11
C LYS A 106 3.97 18.96 -19.70
N GLY A 107 3.29 19.74 -18.86
CA GLY A 107 2.10 20.49 -19.24
C GLY A 107 0.82 19.65 -19.41
N LYS A 108 0.86 18.35 -19.13
CA LYS A 108 -0.31 17.46 -19.15
C LYS A 108 -0.86 17.21 -17.74
N LYS A 109 -2.11 16.76 -17.69
CA LYS A 109 -2.77 16.33 -16.46
C LYS A 109 -2.61 14.82 -16.29
N PHE A 110 -2.41 14.37 -15.05
CA PHE A 110 -2.36 12.97 -14.69
C PHE A 110 -2.98 12.76 -13.31
N GLY A 111 -3.36 11.52 -13.01
CA GLY A 111 -3.90 11.13 -11.70
C GLY A 111 -2.92 10.24 -10.94
N LEU A 112 -2.89 10.39 -9.61
CA LEU A 112 -2.18 9.52 -8.67
C LEU A 112 -3.20 8.80 -7.77
N GLY A 113 -2.75 7.78 -7.05
CA GLY A 113 -3.51 7.18 -5.95
C GLY A 113 -3.58 8.06 -4.71
N SER A 114 -4.00 7.48 -3.59
CA SER A 114 -3.95 8.17 -2.29
C SER A 114 -2.52 8.55 -1.93
N LEU A 115 -2.34 9.69 -1.24
CA LEU A 115 -1.01 10.24 -0.93
C LEU A 115 -0.13 9.30 -0.09
N ASP A 116 -0.74 8.43 0.70
CA ASP A 116 -0.10 7.42 1.53
C ASP A 116 0.20 6.11 0.79
N SER A 117 -0.23 5.98 -0.48
CA SER A 117 0.08 4.81 -1.29
C SER A 117 1.52 4.87 -1.79
N ALA A 118 2.36 3.94 -1.32
CA ALA A 118 3.72 3.81 -1.83
C ALA A 118 3.75 3.66 -3.35
N GLN A 119 2.98 2.71 -3.87
CA GLN A 119 3.03 2.33 -5.26
C GLN A 119 2.32 3.33 -6.20
N ALA A 120 1.25 3.97 -5.74
CA ALA A 120 0.39 4.80 -6.59
C ALA A 120 0.58 6.31 -6.39
N ALA A 121 1.30 6.74 -5.35
CA ALA A 121 1.65 8.14 -5.13
C ALA A 121 3.14 8.34 -4.84
N ILE A 122 3.68 7.77 -3.76
CA ILE A 122 5.04 8.10 -3.27
C ILE A 122 6.12 7.76 -4.29
N MET A 123 6.14 6.53 -4.80
CA MET A 123 7.11 6.09 -5.81
C MET A 123 6.94 6.83 -7.14
N PRO A 124 5.71 6.97 -7.71
CA PRO A 124 5.51 7.82 -8.89
C PRO A 124 6.00 9.26 -8.70
N LEU A 125 5.67 9.91 -7.57
CA LEU A 125 6.10 11.27 -7.26
C LEU A 125 7.63 11.39 -7.20
N PHE A 126 8.30 10.41 -6.57
CA PHE A 126 9.75 10.33 -6.54
C PHE A 126 10.36 10.30 -7.95
N TYR A 127 9.86 9.45 -8.84
CA TYR A 127 10.37 9.37 -10.22
C TYR A 127 10.05 10.62 -11.06
N LEU A 128 8.90 11.27 -10.84
CA LEU A 128 8.56 12.54 -11.49
C LEU A 128 9.52 13.66 -11.04
N GLN A 129 9.88 13.69 -9.76
CA GLN A 129 10.86 14.63 -9.23
C GLN A 129 12.26 14.35 -9.80
N GLN A 130 12.67 13.09 -9.92
CA GLN A 130 13.94 12.73 -10.58
C GLN A 130 13.96 13.17 -12.05
N ALA A 131 12.82 13.14 -12.75
CA ALA A 131 12.66 13.66 -14.10
C ALA A 131 12.60 15.20 -14.17
N SER A 132 12.83 15.90 -13.06
CA SER A 132 12.80 17.37 -12.95
C SER A 132 11.46 18.00 -13.39
N LEU A 133 10.36 17.28 -13.19
CA LEU A 133 9.02 17.79 -13.47
C LEU A 133 8.48 18.55 -12.27
N ALA A 134 8.15 19.83 -12.45
CA ALA A 134 7.44 20.62 -11.47
C ALA A 134 5.96 20.22 -11.43
N LEU A 135 5.47 19.81 -10.26
CA LEU A 135 4.10 19.37 -10.06
C LEU A 135 3.27 20.49 -9.44
N LYS A 136 2.00 20.58 -9.87
CA LYS A 136 1.02 21.49 -9.28
C LYS A 136 -0.26 20.70 -9.04
N GLU A 137 -0.70 20.65 -7.78
CA GLU A 137 -1.98 20.06 -7.42
C GLU A 137 -3.14 20.84 -8.06
N MET A 138 -4.14 20.10 -8.54
CA MET A 138 -5.35 20.67 -9.12
C MET A 138 -6.55 20.39 -8.21
N PRO A 139 -7.35 21.40 -7.85
CA PRO A 139 -8.58 21.18 -7.08
C PRO A 139 -9.55 20.28 -7.87
N LEU A 140 -10.26 19.37 -7.21
CA LEU A 140 -11.25 18.50 -7.87
C LEU A 140 -12.30 19.30 -8.64
N ASP A 141 -12.74 20.45 -8.12
CA ASP A 141 -13.75 21.31 -8.75
C ASP A 141 -13.32 21.83 -10.13
N SER A 142 -12.01 21.91 -10.38
CA SER A 142 -11.45 22.30 -11.68
C SER A 142 -11.61 21.22 -12.76
N LEU A 143 -12.04 20.00 -12.39
CA LEU A 143 -12.37 18.92 -13.33
C LEU A 143 -13.80 19.05 -13.89
N HIS A 144 -14.69 19.78 -13.20
CA HIS A 144 -16.12 19.88 -13.57
C HIS A 144 -16.44 21.00 -14.56
N GLN A 145 -15.56 22.00 -14.74
CA GLN A 145 -15.84 23.15 -15.64
C GLN A 145 -15.66 22.85 -17.14
N SER A 146 -15.34 21.62 -17.54
CA SER A 146 -15.35 21.19 -18.95
C SER A 146 -16.57 20.31 -19.25
N SER A 147 -17.75 20.92 -19.33
CA SER A 147 -19.01 20.26 -19.69
C SER A 147 -19.20 20.00 -21.20
N ALA A 148 -18.19 20.28 -22.03
CA ALA A 148 -18.07 19.64 -23.32
C ALA A 148 -17.32 18.33 -23.11
N MET A 149 -18.01 17.19 -23.25
CA MET A 149 -17.48 15.82 -23.31
C MET A 149 -16.02 15.71 -22.87
N ILE A 150 -15.76 15.16 -21.68
CA ILE A 150 -14.42 14.71 -21.28
C ILE A 150 -14.01 13.64 -22.28
N HIS A 151 -13.46 14.08 -23.41
CA HIS A 151 -12.52 13.32 -24.15
C HIS A 151 -11.35 13.15 -23.20
N LEU A 152 -11.31 11.96 -22.58
CA LEU A 152 -10.15 11.29 -21.96
C LEU A 152 -8.95 11.15 -22.93
N LYS A 153 -8.75 12.12 -23.82
CA LYS A 153 -7.71 12.14 -24.84
C LYS A 153 -6.35 12.51 -24.25
N SER A 154 -6.28 13.08 -23.05
CA SER A 154 -5.04 13.67 -22.51
C SER A 154 -4.73 13.38 -21.03
N ILE A 155 -5.56 12.60 -20.32
CA ILE A 155 -5.25 12.20 -18.94
C ILE A 155 -4.43 10.92 -19.01
N ALA A 156 -3.15 11.00 -18.66
CA ALA A 156 -2.39 9.81 -18.30
C ALA A 156 -2.92 9.36 -16.94
N LEU A 157 -3.64 8.25 -16.91
CA LEU A 157 -4.07 7.63 -15.66
C LEU A 157 -2.92 6.74 -15.19
N ILE A 158 -2.28 7.06 -14.07
CA ILE A 158 -1.31 6.15 -13.46
C ILE A 158 -2.12 4.98 -12.91
N ALA A 159 -2.27 3.94 -13.75
CA ALA A 159 -2.94 2.71 -13.37
C ALA A 159 -1.89 1.72 -12.86
N MET A 160 -2.24 1.07 -11.75
CA MET A 160 -1.48 0.00 -11.16
C MET A 160 -1.41 -1.18 -12.13
N TRP A 161 -0.24 -1.81 -12.25
CA TRP A 161 -0.13 -3.14 -12.84
C TRP A 161 0.51 -4.08 -11.82
N ALA A 162 -0.35 -4.70 -11.00
CA ALA A 162 -0.02 -5.96 -10.36
C ALA A 162 -0.35 -7.06 -11.38
N ASN A 163 0.52 -8.04 -11.57
CA ASN A 163 0.33 -9.15 -12.53
C ASN A 163 -0.82 -10.12 -12.12
N THR A 164 -1.67 -9.68 -11.20
CA THR A 164 -2.86 -10.36 -10.68
C THR A 164 -3.85 -9.25 -10.32
N ALA A 165 -5.03 -9.26 -10.94
CA ALA A 165 -6.13 -8.33 -10.69
C ALA A 165 -6.79 -8.56 -9.32
N ILE A 166 -6.01 -8.38 -8.26
CA ILE A 166 -6.47 -8.16 -6.90
C ILE A 166 -5.87 -6.81 -6.52
N GLN A 167 -6.67 -5.91 -5.97
CA GLN A 167 -6.19 -4.73 -5.23
C GLN A 167 -5.16 -5.20 -4.18
N GLY A 168 -3.89 -5.25 -4.58
CA GLY A 168 -2.81 -5.79 -3.77
C GLY A 168 -1.83 -4.68 -3.47
N GLU A 169 -1.83 -4.20 -2.23
CA GLU A 169 -0.70 -3.45 -1.70
C GLU A 169 0.45 -4.41 -1.40
N VAL A 170 1.70 -3.93 -1.42
CA VAL A 170 2.84 -4.71 -0.92
C VAL A 170 2.68 -4.85 0.59
N ASN A 171 2.54 -6.09 1.07
CA ASN A 171 2.35 -6.35 2.48
C ASN A 171 3.55 -7.10 3.07
N LEU A 172 3.92 -6.72 4.29
CA LEU A 172 5.06 -7.17 5.06
C LEU A 172 4.60 -7.42 6.49
N MET A 173 4.78 -8.64 7.02
CA MET A 173 4.69 -8.87 8.45
C MET A 173 5.98 -8.40 9.10
N CYS A 174 5.84 -7.65 10.19
CA CYS A 174 6.98 -7.28 11.01
C CYS A 174 6.72 -7.47 12.50
N TRP A 175 7.80 -7.70 13.24
CA TRP A 175 7.84 -7.79 14.69
C TRP A 175 8.95 -6.86 15.24
N ILE A 176 8.96 -6.59 16.55
CA ILE A 176 10.03 -5.81 17.20
C ILE A 176 10.88 -6.77 18.04
N LYS A 177 12.22 -6.65 17.98
CA LYS A 177 13.16 -7.41 18.81
C LYS A 177 13.13 -7.02 20.28
#